data_AF-A0A352IY17-F1
#
_entry.id   AF-A0A352IY17-F1
#
_cell.length_a   1.000
_cell.length_b   1.000
_cell.length_c   1.000
_cell.angle_alpha   90.00
_cell.angle_beta   90.00
_cell.angle_gamma   90.00
#
_symmetry.space_group_name_H-M   'P 1'
#
loop_
_entity.id
_entity.type
_entity.pdbx_description
1 polymer ?
#
loop_
_entity_poly.entity_id
_entity_poly.type
_entity_poly.pdbx_seq_one_letter_code
_entity_poly.pdbx_strand_id
1 'polypeptide(L)'
;MIKIKKGLDLPISGAPEQTITDGKPVRHVALIGFDYIGMKPTMAVKEGDRVKRGTLLFTDKKTEGVRYTSPAAGVVKEINRGERRVFQSIVIEVDGDEAETFARYSEADLAGLERQQVVDNLVES
;
A
#
# COMPACT_ATOMS: atom_id res chain seq x y z
N MET A 1 -30.86 -11.52 -13.83
CA MET A 1 -31.63 -11.10 -12.64
C MET A 1 -31.21 -9.68 -12.28
N ILE A 2 -32.09 -8.67 -12.42
CA ILE A 2 -31.75 -7.26 -12.14
C ILE A 2 -32.01 -6.97 -10.67
N LYS A 3 -30.98 -6.55 -9.92
CA LYS A 3 -31.11 -6.13 -8.51
C LYS A 3 -31.42 -4.64 -8.47
N ILE A 4 -32.66 -4.28 -8.12
CA ILE A 4 -33.05 -2.87 -7.89
C ILE A 4 -32.69 -2.50 -6.45
N LYS A 5 -31.82 -1.50 -6.29
CA LYS A 5 -31.51 -0.90 -4.98
C LYS A 5 -32.26 0.42 -4.85
N LYS A 6 -33.05 0.60 -3.80
CA LYS A 6 -33.73 1.87 -3.49
C LYS A 6 -32.74 2.81 -2.82
N GLY A 7 -31.91 3.47 -3.61
CA GLY A 7 -31.00 4.53 -3.17
C GLY A 7 -31.41 5.89 -3.77
N LEU A 8 -30.94 6.97 -3.16
CA LEU A 8 -31.05 8.33 -3.69
C LEU A 8 -29.68 8.73 -4.26
N ASP A 9 -29.65 9.22 -5.49
CA ASP A 9 -28.44 9.84 -6.04
C ASP A 9 -28.18 11.16 -5.33
N LEU A 10 -27.00 11.31 -4.72
CA LEU A 10 -26.63 12.53 -4.01
C LEU A 10 -26.29 13.63 -5.04
N PRO A 11 -27.01 14.77 -5.07
CA PRO A 11 -26.77 15.84 -6.03
C PRO A 11 -25.58 16.69 -5.59
N ILE A 12 -24.36 16.18 -5.78
CA ILE A 12 -23.11 16.87 -5.43
C ILE A 12 -22.52 17.49 -6.69
N SER A 13 -22.29 18.80 -6.66
CA SER A 13 -21.57 19.53 -7.73
C SER A 13 -20.08 19.20 -7.71
N GLY A 14 -19.42 19.29 -8.88
CA GLY A 14 -17.98 19.04 -9.00
C GLY A 14 -17.61 17.61 -9.39
N ALA A 15 -18.50 16.93 -10.11
CA ALA A 15 -18.17 15.63 -10.70
C ALA A 15 -16.93 15.75 -11.60
N PRO A 16 -15.95 14.83 -11.48
CA PRO A 16 -14.74 14.89 -12.30
C PRO A 16 -15.06 14.49 -13.73
N GLU A 17 -14.34 15.08 -14.68
CA GLU A 17 -14.32 14.59 -16.04
C GLU A 17 -13.80 13.15 -16.07
N GLN A 18 -14.49 12.26 -16.78
CA GLN A 18 -14.14 10.84 -16.87
C GLN A 18 -13.04 10.59 -17.92
N THR A 19 -11.98 11.39 -17.85
CA THR A 19 -10.82 11.35 -18.74
C THR A 19 -9.56 11.24 -17.89
N ILE A 20 -8.59 10.44 -18.33
CA ILE A 20 -7.31 10.27 -17.63
C ILE A 20 -6.31 11.30 -18.18
N THR A 21 -5.72 12.09 -17.28
CA THR A 21 -4.64 13.04 -17.59
C THR A 21 -3.54 12.89 -16.56
N ASP A 22 -2.31 13.23 -16.94
CA ASP A 22 -1.19 13.21 -16.00
C ASP A 22 -1.41 14.21 -14.85
N GLY A 23 -1.25 13.72 -13.63
CA GLY A 23 -1.28 14.54 -12.42
C GLY A 23 0.02 15.32 -12.24
N LYS A 24 0.05 16.18 -11.22
CA LYS A 24 1.29 16.84 -10.80
C LYS A 24 2.29 15.80 -10.27
N PRO A 25 3.60 15.97 -10.51
CA PRO A 25 4.61 15.03 -10.01
C PRO A 25 4.57 14.95 -8.48
N VAL A 26 4.51 13.72 -7.97
CA VAL A 26 4.47 13.41 -6.55
C VAL A 26 5.89 13.18 -6.04
N ARG A 27 6.29 13.90 -4.99
CA ARG A 27 7.63 13.79 -4.38
C ARG A 27 7.67 12.97 -3.10
N HIS A 28 6.52 12.82 -2.44
CA HIS A 28 6.40 12.09 -1.18
C HIS A 28 5.16 11.22 -1.21
N VAL A 29 5.31 10.01 -0.70
CA VAL A 29 4.21 9.03 -0.54
C VAL A 29 4.24 8.50 0.89
N ALA A 30 3.11 8.04 1.39
CA ALA A 30 3.04 7.52 2.75
C ALA A 30 2.04 6.39 2.90
N LEU A 31 2.31 5.47 3.83
CA LEU A 31 1.29 4.58 4.38
C LEU A 31 0.76 5.19 5.68
N ILE A 32 -0.57 5.21 5.81
CA ILE A 32 -1.27 5.78 6.96
C ILE A 32 -1.71 4.65 7.89
N GLY A 33 -1.29 4.72 9.15
CA GLY A 33 -1.58 3.68 10.14
C GLY A 33 -3.08 3.55 10.45
N PHE A 34 -3.83 4.64 10.37
CA PHE A 34 -5.26 4.68 10.69
C PHE A 34 -6.16 3.98 9.67
N ASP A 35 -5.66 3.71 8.45
CA ASP A 35 -6.40 2.99 7.42
C ASP A 35 -6.56 1.49 7.77
N TYR A 36 -5.74 0.99 8.70
CA TYR A 36 -5.72 -0.41 9.11
C TYR A 36 -6.24 -0.58 10.53
N ILE A 37 -7.50 -1.01 10.64
CA ILE A 37 -8.22 -1.11 11.91
C ILE A 37 -7.49 -2.05 12.87
N GLY A 38 -7.06 -1.48 14.00
CA GLY A 38 -6.48 -2.25 15.10
C GLY A 38 -5.02 -2.67 14.92
N MET A 39 -4.38 -2.29 13.81
CA MET A 39 -3.00 -2.62 13.48
C MET A 39 -2.00 -2.10 14.52
N LYS A 40 -1.00 -2.93 14.85
CA LYS A 40 0.11 -2.58 15.75
C LYS A 40 1.44 -2.82 15.03
N PRO A 41 2.13 -1.77 14.57
CA PRO A 41 3.25 -1.94 13.67
C PRO A 41 4.51 -2.41 14.41
N THR A 42 5.22 -3.34 13.79
CA THR A 42 6.62 -3.67 14.08
C THR A 42 7.46 -3.16 12.93
N MET A 43 8.26 -2.12 13.18
CA MET A 43 9.06 -1.48 12.14
C MET A 43 10.20 -2.39 11.69
N ALA A 44 10.36 -2.54 10.38
CA ALA A 44 11.50 -3.17 9.72
C ALA A 44 12.52 -2.14 9.23
N VAL A 45 12.13 -0.87 9.17
CA VAL A 45 12.96 0.26 8.72
C VAL A 45 13.01 1.38 9.75
N LYS A 46 13.95 2.30 9.56
CA LYS A 46 14.09 3.56 10.31
C LYS A 46 14.20 4.74 9.34
N GLU A 47 14.08 5.94 9.87
CA GLU A 47 14.33 7.18 9.12
C GLU A 47 15.74 7.18 8.54
N GLY A 48 15.87 7.60 7.28
CA GLY A 48 17.11 7.60 6.50
C GLY A 48 17.39 6.31 5.74
N ASP A 49 16.64 5.22 5.97
CA ASP A 49 16.82 3.99 5.20
C ASP A 49 16.38 4.17 3.74
N ARG A 50 17.18 3.64 2.81
CA ARG A 50 16.81 3.57 1.38
C ARG A 50 15.97 2.32 1.14
N VAL A 51 14.86 2.46 0.44
CA VAL A 51 13.87 1.42 0.16
C VAL A 51 13.57 1.37 -1.33
N LYS A 52 13.25 0.19 -1.84
CA LYS A 52 12.70 -0.02 -3.18
C LYS A 52 11.19 -0.11 -3.10
N ARG A 53 10.50 0.03 -4.22
CA ARG A 53 9.08 -0.34 -4.28
C ARG A 53 8.94 -1.83 -3.96
N GLY A 54 8.06 -2.19 -3.02
CA GLY A 54 7.90 -3.56 -2.53
C GLY A 54 8.80 -3.94 -1.33
N THR A 55 9.74 -3.08 -0.91
CA THR A 55 10.54 -3.37 0.30
C THR A 55 9.65 -3.32 1.55
N LEU A 56 9.82 -4.27 2.48
CA LEU A 56 9.09 -4.32 3.75
C LEU A 56 9.38 -3.09 4.62
N LEU A 57 8.33 -2.38 5.03
CA LEU A 57 8.41 -1.24 5.95
C LEU A 57 8.09 -1.65 7.38
N PHE A 58 6.98 -2.38 7.58
CA PHE A 58 6.55 -2.86 8.89
C PHE A 58 5.60 -4.05 8.77
N THR A 59 5.42 -4.78 9.87
CA THR A 59 4.43 -5.86 10.00
C THR A 59 3.41 -5.55 11.10
N ASP A 60 2.28 -6.25 11.12
CA ASP A 60 1.28 -6.11 12.18
C ASP A 60 1.42 -7.19 13.25
N LYS A 61 1.65 -6.80 14.52
CA LYS A 61 1.70 -7.74 15.66
C LYS A 61 0.36 -8.41 15.95
N LYS A 62 -0.77 -7.80 15.56
CA LYS A 62 -2.08 -8.39 15.79
C LYS A 62 -2.51 -9.33 14.67
N THR A 63 -1.94 -9.16 13.48
CA THR A 63 -2.27 -9.93 12.30
C THR A 63 -0.97 -10.52 11.75
N GLU A 64 -0.51 -11.58 12.41
CA GLU A 64 0.75 -12.24 12.07
C GLU A 64 0.76 -12.66 10.59
N GLY A 65 1.91 -12.47 9.95
CA GLY A 65 2.08 -12.72 8.52
C GLY A 65 1.82 -11.50 7.63
N VAL A 66 1.04 -10.50 8.06
CA VAL A 66 0.78 -9.31 7.23
C VAL A 66 2.00 -8.41 7.17
N ARG A 67 2.37 -8.05 5.94
CA ARG A 67 3.50 -7.19 5.59
C ARG A 67 2.98 -5.93 4.91
N TYR A 68 3.58 -4.80 5.24
CA TYR A 68 3.30 -3.50 4.63
C TYR A 68 4.56 -3.03 3.93
N THR A 69 4.49 -2.92 2.62
CA THR A 69 5.64 -2.65 1.75
C THR A 69 5.62 -1.22 1.20
N SER A 70 6.77 -0.78 0.70
CA SER A 70 6.91 0.56 0.15
C SER A 70 6.18 0.71 -1.18
N PRO A 71 5.34 1.75 -1.35
CA PRO A 71 4.72 2.05 -2.64
C PRO A 71 5.68 2.67 -3.67
N ALA A 72 6.86 3.16 -3.25
CA ALA A 72 7.82 3.81 -4.14
C ALA A 72 9.28 3.51 -3.75
N ALA A 73 10.19 3.63 -4.72
CA ALA A 73 11.62 3.67 -4.42
C ALA A 73 11.98 5.04 -3.82
N GLY A 74 12.90 5.05 -2.87
CA GLY A 74 13.41 6.28 -2.30
C GLY A 74 13.95 6.12 -0.89
N VAL A 75 13.76 7.16 -0.07
CA VAL A 75 14.29 7.20 1.30
C VAL A 75 13.17 7.40 2.29
N VAL A 76 13.17 6.63 3.39
CA VAL A 76 12.25 6.83 4.51
C VAL A 76 12.56 8.18 5.15
N LYS A 77 11.69 9.15 4.90
CA LYS A 77 11.86 10.52 5.32
C LYS A 77 11.49 10.71 6.78
N GLU A 78 10.32 10.21 7.17
CA GLU A 78 9.73 10.41 8.48
C GLU A 78 8.93 9.18 8.92
N ILE A 79 8.99 8.86 10.21
CA ILE A 79 8.11 7.88 10.86
C ILE A 79 7.32 8.61 11.95
N ASN A 80 6.15 9.09 11.56
CA ASN A 80 5.31 9.94 12.41
C ASN A 80 4.58 9.12 13.47
N ARG A 81 4.68 9.59 14.72
CA ARG A 81 4.03 8.99 15.89
C ARG A 81 3.28 10.05 16.68
N GLY A 82 2.04 9.74 17.03
CA GLY A 82 1.19 10.57 17.87
C GLY A 82 1.28 10.25 19.35
N GLU A 83 0.24 10.65 20.07
CA GLU A 83 0.09 10.41 21.50
C GLU A 83 0.27 8.93 21.85
N ARG A 84 0.94 8.65 22.98
CA ARG A 84 1.27 7.27 23.42
C ARG A 84 2.02 6.44 22.36
N ARG A 85 2.76 7.11 21.46
CA ARG A 85 3.54 6.52 20.35
C ARG A 85 2.69 5.77 19.31
N VAL A 86 1.41 6.11 19.18
CA VAL A 86 0.55 5.58 18.11
C VAL A 86 1.18 5.91 16.75
N PHE A 87 1.36 4.90 15.91
CA PHE A 87 1.89 5.11 14.57
C PHE A 87 0.86 5.83 13.70
N GLN A 88 1.27 6.93 13.08
CA GLN A 88 0.41 7.75 12.23
C GLN A 88 0.72 7.50 10.77
N SER A 89 1.99 7.65 10.37
CA SER A 89 2.41 7.44 8.99
C SER A 89 3.89 7.13 8.87
N ILE A 90 4.26 6.48 7.77
CA ILE A 90 5.64 6.42 7.29
C ILE A 90 5.70 7.13 5.96
N VAL A 91 6.55 8.14 5.84
CA VAL A 91 6.69 8.98 4.64
C VAL A 91 7.97 8.59 3.91
N ILE A 92 7.87 8.48 2.59
CA ILE A 92 8.94 8.11 1.70
C ILE A 92 9.12 9.25 0.71
N GLU A 93 10.32 9.83 0.71
CA GLU A 93 10.76 10.76 -0.32
C GLU A 93 11.14 9.96 -1.55
N VAL A 94 10.41 10.16 -2.66
CA VAL A 94 10.54 9.38 -3.88
C VAL A 94 11.86 9.70 -4.57
N ASP A 95 12.68 8.68 -4.79
CA ASP A 95 13.95 8.78 -5.50
C ASP A 95 14.24 7.46 -6.23
N GLY A 96 14.32 7.54 -7.56
CA GLY A 96 14.48 6.39 -8.46
C GLY A 96 13.20 5.59 -8.70
N ASP A 97 13.36 4.45 -9.37
CA ASP A 97 12.28 3.56 -9.82
C ASP A 97 12.54 2.08 -9.48
N GLU A 98 13.52 1.81 -8.61
CA GLU A 98 13.88 0.47 -8.18
C GLU A 98 12.69 -0.26 -7.56
N ALA A 99 12.50 -1.52 -7.94
CA ALA A 99 11.43 -2.36 -7.42
C ALA A 99 11.97 -3.73 -7.04
N GLU A 100 11.45 -4.27 -5.95
CA GLU A 100 11.56 -5.69 -5.66
C GLU A 100 10.85 -6.49 -6.76
N THR A 101 11.40 -7.68 -7.05
CA THR A 101 10.83 -8.61 -8.02
C THR A 101 10.26 -9.81 -7.30
N PHE A 102 9.08 -10.23 -7.74
CA PHE A 102 8.37 -11.37 -7.19
C PHE A 102 8.12 -12.42 -8.26
N ALA A 103 7.54 -13.56 -7.86
CA ALA A 103 7.17 -14.60 -8.79
C ALA A 103 6.20 -14.06 -9.85
N ARG A 104 6.55 -14.29 -11.13
CA ARG A 104 5.75 -13.91 -12.29
C ARG A 104 5.21 -15.17 -12.94
N TYR A 105 3.96 -15.11 -13.36
CA TYR A 105 3.24 -16.21 -13.99
C TYR A 105 2.65 -15.74 -15.31
N SER A 106 2.54 -16.64 -16.29
CA SER A 106 1.83 -16.34 -17.53
C SER A 106 0.32 -16.37 -17.29
N GLU A 107 -0.47 -15.71 -18.15
CA GLU A 107 -1.94 -15.69 -18.02
C GLU A 107 -2.55 -17.10 -18.00
N ALA A 108 -1.98 -18.03 -18.77
CA ALA A 108 -2.43 -19.41 -18.85
C ALA A 108 -2.20 -20.17 -17.53
N ASP A 109 -1.18 -19.81 -16.75
CA ASP A 109 -0.81 -20.49 -15.51
C ASP A 109 -1.62 -19.99 -14.31
N LEU A 110 -2.16 -18.76 -14.35
CA LEU A 110 -2.81 -18.10 -13.21
C LEU A 110 -3.96 -18.93 -12.61
N ALA A 111 -4.77 -19.58 -13.45
CA ALA A 111 -5.91 -20.38 -13.00
C ALA A 111 -5.50 -21.70 -12.32
N GLY A 112 -4.28 -22.16 -12.57
CA GLY A 112 -3.72 -23.40 -12.03
C GLY A 112 -2.85 -23.22 -10.79
N LEU A 113 -2.63 -21.98 -10.34
CA LEU A 113 -1.75 -21.72 -9.19
C LEU A 113 -2.32 -22.32 -7.91
N GLU A 114 -1.44 -22.88 -7.09
CA GLU A 114 -1.84 -23.30 -5.76
C GLU A 114 -2.18 -22.08 -4.92
N ARG A 115 -3.23 -22.21 -4.10
CA ARG A 115 -3.68 -21.13 -3.20
C ARG A 115 -2.52 -20.55 -2.38
N GLN A 116 -1.63 -21.39 -1.87
CA GLN A 116 -0.54 -20.94 -1.02
C GLN A 116 0.45 -20.07 -1.79
N GLN A 117 0.78 -20.43 -3.04
CA GLN A 117 1.66 -19.62 -3.90
C GLN A 117 1.09 -18.23 -4.14
N VAL A 118 -0.23 -18.14 -4.36
CA VAL A 118 -0.90 -16.84 -4.53
C VAL A 118 -0.87 -16.03 -3.23
N VAL A 119 -1.16 -16.65 -2.09
CA VAL A 119 -1.14 -16.00 -0.78
C VAL A 119 0.25 -15.47 -0.46
N ASP A 120 1.29 -16.29 -0.63
CA ASP A 120 2.67 -15.90 -0.33
C ASP A 120 3.10 -14.73 -1.22
N ASN A 121 2.84 -14.80 -2.52
CA ASN A 121 3.19 -13.74 -3.46
C ASN A 121 2.48 -12.40 -3.12
N LEU A 122 1.21 -12.45 -2.72
CA LEU A 122 0.45 -11.25 -2.33
C LEU A 122 0.87 -10.69 -0.97
N VAL A 123 1.29 -11.55 -0.05
CA VAL A 123 1.75 -11.13 1.28
C VAL A 123 3.16 -10.56 1.21
N GLU A 124 4.03 -11.11 0.37
CA GLU A 124 5.41 -10.62 0.22
C GLU A 124 5.52 -9.28 -0.49
N SER A 125 4.57 -8.95 -1.36
CA SER A 125 4.58 -7.77 -2.25
C SER A 125 4.16 -6.46 -1.60
#